data_AF-A0AAU8LKQ2-F1
#
_entry.id   AF-A0AAU8LKQ2-F1
#
_cell.length_a   1.000
_cell.length_b   1.000
_cell.length_c   1.000
_cell.angle_alpha   90.00
_cell.angle_beta   90.00
_cell.angle_gamma   90.00
#
_symmetry.space_group_name_H-M   'P 1'
#
loop_
_entity.id
_entity.type
_entity.pdbx_description
1 polymer ?
#
loop_
_entity_poly.entity_id
_entity_poly.type
_entity_poly.pdbx_seq_one_letter_code
_entity_poly.pdbx_strand_id
1 'polypeptide(L)'
;MNTQSRPTLPTPLVRNAITLQTDKGPSNAIDLNSEITLELPAINDPSCTFVILALGSTDGNHNVQLIGSAPIVQGQPTVITLSNKTDDQSPAFKSGHEATITGSVQVTGLDHWVDTPISEIYGFKS
;
A
#
# COMPACT_ATOMS: atom_id res chain seq x y z
N MET A 1 -18.75 -17.26 24.38
CA MET A 1 -18.51 -16.69 23.04
C MET A 1 -17.23 -15.90 23.13
N ASN A 2 -16.15 -16.36 22.48
CA ASN A 2 -14.96 -15.52 22.32
C ASN A 2 -15.33 -14.44 21.32
N THR A 3 -15.50 -13.20 21.79
CA THR A 3 -15.45 -12.03 20.93
C THR A 3 -14.02 -11.96 20.41
N GLN A 4 -13.74 -12.51 19.22
CA GLN A 4 -12.45 -12.30 18.59
C GLN A 4 -12.25 -10.79 18.42
N SER A 5 -11.29 -10.25 19.16
CA SER A 5 -10.91 -8.85 19.03
C SER A 5 -10.34 -8.61 17.63
N ARG A 6 -10.76 -7.52 16.98
CA ARG A 6 -10.22 -7.10 15.69
C ARG A 6 -8.68 -6.95 15.80
N PRO A 7 -7.88 -7.52 14.89
CA PRO A 7 -6.43 -7.39 14.94
C PRO A 7 -6.02 -5.93 14.73
N THR A 8 -4.98 -5.49 15.43
CA THR A 8 -4.32 -4.20 15.15
C THR A 8 -3.44 -4.39 13.92
N LEU A 9 -3.77 -3.70 12.83
CA LEU A 9 -3.00 -3.76 11.59
C LEU A 9 -1.97 -2.62 11.52
N PRO A 10 -0.75 -2.89 11.01
CA PRO A 10 0.24 -1.86 10.77
C PRO A 10 -0.11 -1.00 9.55
N THR A 11 0.46 0.20 9.50
CA THR A 11 0.37 1.07 8.33
C THR A 11 1.24 0.50 7.19
N PRO A 12 0.71 0.34 5.97
CA PRO A 12 1.50 -0.05 4.81
C PRO A 12 2.41 1.10 4.34
N LEU A 13 3.48 0.75 3.62
CA LEU A 13 4.48 1.70 3.14
C LEU A 13 5.01 1.30 1.76
N VAL A 14 5.63 2.26 1.05
CA VAL A 14 6.41 1.96 -0.15
C VAL A 14 7.81 1.52 0.29
N ARG A 15 8.17 0.26 0.02
CA ARG A 15 9.42 -0.35 0.50
C ARG A 15 10.66 0.32 -0.08
N ASN A 16 10.57 0.74 -1.33
CA ASN A 16 11.65 1.38 -2.08
C ASN A 16 11.43 2.88 -2.26
N ALA A 17 10.76 3.53 -1.30
CA ALA A 17 10.62 4.98 -1.31
C ALA A 17 11.98 5.66 -1.27
N ILE A 18 12.13 6.72 -2.05
CA ILE A 18 13.26 7.65 -1.98
C ILE A 18 12.86 8.87 -1.16
N THR A 19 13.82 9.48 -0.48
CA THR A 19 13.61 10.75 0.21
C THR A 19 13.98 11.92 -0.71
N LEU A 20 13.03 12.81 -0.94
CA LEU A 20 13.23 14.07 -1.64
C LEU A 20 13.37 15.21 -0.65
N GLN A 21 14.31 16.12 -0.91
CA GLN A 21 14.39 17.36 -0.18
C GLN A 21 13.52 18.41 -0.88
N THR A 22 12.46 18.86 -0.21
CA THR A 22 11.58 19.92 -0.71
C THR A 22 11.79 21.22 0.05
N ASP A 23 11.24 22.31 -0.45
CA ASP A 23 11.14 23.61 0.24
C ASP A 23 10.38 23.52 1.58
N LYS A 24 9.54 22.49 1.74
CA LYS A 24 8.78 22.18 2.95
C LYS A 24 9.42 21.12 3.85
N GLY A 25 10.62 20.64 3.52
CA GLY A 25 11.34 19.59 4.24
C GLY A 25 11.44 18.27 3.48
N PRO A 26 11.96 17.20 4.12
CA PRO A 26 12.05 15.89 3.48
C PRO A 26 10.66 15.30 3.23
N SER A 27 10.47 14.68 2.07
CA SER A 27 9.23 14.00 1.66
C SER A 27 9.56 12.67 1.01
N ASN A 28 8.73 11.65 1.23
CA ASN A 28 8.91 10.35 0.61
C ASN A 28 8.29 10.33 -0.79
N ALA A 29 8.98 9.66 -1.72
CA ALA A 29 8.56 9.58 -3.11
C ALA A 29 8.83 8.20 -3.71
N ILE A 30 8.06 7.89 -4.75
CA ILE A 30 8.19 6.71 -5.59
C ILE A 30 8.99 7.11 -6.84
N ASP A 31 10.08 6.38 -7.11
CA ASP A 31 10.83 6.50 -8.36
C ASP A 31 10.14 5.72 -9.49
N LEU A 32 9.70 6.43 -10.52
CA LEU A 32 9.02 5.92 -11.71
C LEU A 32 9.93 5.11 -12.63
N ASN A 33 11.25 5.20 -12.47
CA ASN A 33 12.21 4.35 -13.19
C ASN A 33 12.46 3.01 -12.50
N SER A 34 11.89 2.82 -11.30
CA SER A 34 12.03 1.64 -10.46
C SER A 34 10.70 0.89 -10.35
N GLU A 35 10.74 -0.38 -9.96
CA GLU A 35 9.53 -1.14 -9.64
C GLU A 35 8.82 -0.55 -8.42
N ILE A 36 7.49 -0.46 -8.43
CA ILE A 36 6.74 0.03 -7.26
C ILE A 36 6.53 -1.15 -6.32
N THR A 37 7.11 -1.11 -5.11
CA THR A 37 6.96 -2.19 -4.13
C THR A 37 6.22 -1.69 -2.89
N LEU A 38 5.03 -2.22 -2.65
CA LEU A 38 4.26 -1.98 -1.43
C LEU A 38 4.63 -3.03 -0.39
N GLU A 39 4.69 -2.62 0.87
CA GLU A 39 4.92 -3.51 2.00
C GLU A 39 3.85 -3.27 3.07
N LEU A 40 3.22 -4.36 3.53
CA LEU A 40 2.52 -4.40 4.80
C LEU A 40 3.48 -4.98 5.84
N PRO A 41 3.84 -4.23 6.90
CA PRO A 41 4.71 -4.75 7.95
C PRO A 41 4.17 -6.03 8.58
N ALA A 42 5.07 -6.80 9.21
CA ALA A 42 4.75 -8.10 9.78
C ALA A 42 3.54 -8.06 10.74
N ILE A 43 2.59 -8.96 10.52
CA ILE A 43 1.46 -9.18 11.42
C ILE A 43 1.72 -10.48 12.20
N ASN A 44 1.64 -10.39 13.53
CA ASN A 44 1.84 -11.54 14.41
C ASN A 44 0.54 -12.32 14.69
N ASP A 45 -0.62 -11.78 14.31
CA ASP A 45 -1.90 -12.46 14.46
C ASP A 45 -2.07 -13.55 13.38
N PRO A 46 -2.13 -14.84 13.75
CA PRO A 46 -2.25 -15.95 12.80
C PRO A 46 -3.62 -16.03 12.12
N SER A 47 -4.63 -15.26 12.57
CA SER A 47 -5.92 -15.20 11.91
C SER A 47 -5.88 -14.37 10.62
N CYS A 48 -4.88 -13.49 10.45
CA CYS A 48 -4.67 -12.72 9.23
C CYS A 48 -4.07 -13.61 8.12
N THR A 49 -4.77 -13.73 6.99
CA THR A 49 -4.44 -14.75 5.96
C THR A 49 -4.09 -14.15 4.61
N PHE A 50 -4.66 -12.99 4.28
CA PHE A 50 -4.52 -12.40 2.95
C PHE A 50 -4.65 -10.88 3.03
N VAL A 51 -3.97 -10.15 2.16
CA VAL A 51 -4.06 -8.69 2.07
C VAL A 51 -4.27 -8.26 0.62
N ILE A 52 -5.09 -7.22 0.45
CA ILE A 52 -5.14 -6.40 -0.75
C ILE A 52 -4.61 -5.01 -0.38
N LEU A 53 -3.63 -4.51 -1.13
CA LEU A 53 -3.14 -3.14 -1.00
C LEU A 53 -3.42 -2.37 -2.30
N ALA A 54 -3.79 -1.10 -2.16
CA ALA A 54 -4.05 -0.19 -3.25
C ALA A 54 -3.20 1.08 -3.09
N LEU A 55 -2.46 1.45 -4.13
CA LEU A 55 -1.81 2.74 -4.27
C LEU A 55 -2.74 3.65 -5.06
N GLY A 56 -3.39 4.60 -4.40
CA GLY A 56 -4.43 5.45 -4.97
C GLY A 56 -4.03 6.92 -5.02
N SER A 57 -4.38 7.61 -6.10
CA SER A 57 -4.14 9.04 -6.28
C SER A 57 -4.84 9.89 -5.21
N THR A 58 -4.15 10.90 -4.68
CA THR A 58 -4.73 11.91 -3.77
C THR A 58 -5.31 13.12 -4.49
N ASP A 59 -4.98 13.29 -5.78
CA ASP A 59 -5.29 14.50 -6.57
C ASP A 59 -6.76 14.60 -7.03
N GLY A 60 -7.70 14.00 -6.31
CA GLY A 60 -9.14 14.02 -6.59
C GLY A 60 -9.58 13.19 -7.81
N ASN A 61 -8.64 12.70 -8.63
CA ASN A 61 -8.92 11.73 -9.68
C ASN A 61 -8.95 10.31 -9.09
N HIS A 62 -10.10 9.93 -8.51
CA HIS A 62 -10.31 8.64 -7.87
C HIS A 62 -10.16 7.40 -8.79
N ASN A 63 -9.96 7.60 -10.10
CA ASN A 63 -9.85 6.51 -11.06
C ASN A 63 -8.42 5.96 -11.20
N VAL A 64 -7.41 6.69 -10.72
CA VAL A 64 -6.00 6.23 -10.83
C VAL A 64 -5.62 5.47 -9.56
N GLN A 65 -5.58 4.14 -9.68
CA GLN A 65 -5.08 3.27 -8.62
C GLN A 65 -4.35 2.06 -9.20
N LEU A 66 -3.33 1.59 -8.49
CA LEU A 66 -2.68 0.30 -8.73
C LEU A 66 -2.99 -0.61 -7.54
N ILE A 67 -3.46 -1.83 -7.82
CA ILE A 67 -3.88 -2.78 -6.79
C ILE A 67 -3.06 -4.05 -6.93
N GLY A 68 -2.67 -4.62 -5.79
CA GLY A 68 -2.12 -5.96 -5.73
C GLY A 68 -2.53 -6.66 -4.45
N SER A 69 -2.26 -7.95 -4.40
CA SER A 69 -2.67 -8.78 -3.27
C SER A 69 -1.70 -9.93 -3.04
N ALA A 70 -1.55 -10.37 -1.79
CA ALA A 70 -0.67 -11.46 -1.43
C ALA A 70 -1.15 -12.18 -0.16
N PRO A 71 -0.77 -13.47 0.01
CA PRO A 71 -0.97 -14.16 1.27
C PRO A 71 -0.10 -13.55 2.38
N ILE A 72 -0.63 -13.51 3.60
CA ILE A 72 0.11 -13.08 4.79
C ILE A 72 0.79 -14.30 5.40
N VAL A 73 2.08 -14.16 5.68
CA VAL A 73 2.85 -15.12 6.49
C VAL A 73 3.09 -14.49 7.86
N GLN A 74 2.66 -15.19 8.91
CA GLN A 74 2.77 -14.69 10.29
C GLN A 74 4.22 -14.30 10.62
N GLY A 75 4.39 -13.10 11.17
CA GLY A 75 5.70 -12.58 11.59
C GLY A 75 6.61 -12.13 10.44
N GLN A 76 6.14 -12.15 9.19
CA GLN A 76 6.90 -11.68 8.03
C GLN A 76 6.20 -10.50 7.34
N PRO A 77 6.95 -9.49 6.85
CA PRO A 77 6.38 -8.46 6.00
C PRO A 77 5.79 -9.07 4.74
N THR A 78 4.62 -8.58 4.32
CA THR A 78 4.00 -8.96 3.05
C THR A 78 4.38 -7.94 1.99
N VAL A 79 4.98 -8.39 0.89
CA VAL A 79 5.55 -7.53 -0.15
C VAL A 79 4.79 -7.75 -1.46
N ILE A 80 4.36 -6.65 -2.10
CA ILE A 80 3.57 -6.66 -3.33
C ILE A 80 4.25 -5.72 -4.34
N THR A 81 4.69 -6.26 -5.48
CA THR A 81 5.26 -5.48 -6.58
C THR A 81 4.16 -5.13 -7.59
N LEU A 82 4.08 -3.86 -7.95
CA LEU A 82 3.10 -3.30 -8.88
C LEU A 82 3.78 -2.74 -10.13
N SER A 83 3.12 -2.89 -11.27
CA SER A 83 3.53 -2.23 -12.52
C SER A 83 2.86 -0.86 -12.61
N ASN A 84 3.63 0.19 -12.88
CA ASN A 84 3.08 1.51 -13.20
C ASN A 84 2.57 1.59 -14.66
N LYS A 85 1.83 0.58 -15.10
CA LYS A 85 1.24 0.51 -16.43
C LYS A 85 -0.19 0.03 -16.34
N THR A 86 -1.09 0.72 -17.02
CA THR A 86 -2.47 0.29 -17.24
C THR A 86 -2.54 -0.74 -18.39
N ASP A 87 -3.73 -1.30 -18.61
CA ASP A 87 -3.96 -2.32 -19.65
C ASP A 87 -3.57 -1.85 -21.06
N ASP A 88 -3.76 -0.56 -21.34
CA ASP A 88 -3.35 0.10 -22.59
C ASP A 88 -1.85 0.45 -22.66
N GLN A 89 -1.05 -0.02 -21.69
CA GLN A 89 0.39 0.25 -21.52
C GLN A 89 0.74 1.71 -21.19
N SER A 90 -0.24 2.57 -20.93
CA SER A 90 0.03 3.93 -20.49
C SER A 90 0.43 3.98 -18.99
N PRO A 91 1.21 4.97 -18.55
CA PRO A 91 1.58 5.08 -17.15
C PRO A 91 0.40 5.56 -16.31
N ALA A 92 0.06 4.81 -15.26
CA ALA A 92 -1.00 5.19 -14.32
C ALA A 92 -0.63 6.47 -13.55
N PHE A 93 0.58 6.49 -13.00
CA PHE A 93 1.14 7.63 -12.29
C PHE A 93 2.25 8.30 -13.09
N LYS A 94 2.35 9.64 -12.96
CA LYS A 94 3.35 10.48 -13.61
C LYS A 94 4.05 11.36 -12.59
N SER A 95 5.21 11.90 -12.97
CA SER A 95 5.98 12.81 -12.12
C SER A 95 5.12 14.00 -11.68
N GLY A 96 5.12 14.30 -10.39
CA GLY A 96 4.29 15.34 -9.78
C GLY A 96 2.89 14.90 -9.33
N HIS A 97 2.48 13.65 -9.59
CA HIS A 97 1.32 13.07 -8.89
C HIS A 97 1.65 12.81 -7.42
N GLU A 98 0.60 12.65 -6.62
CA GLU A 98 0.67 12.18 -5.24
C GLU A 98 -0.26 10.98 -5.02
N ALA A 99 0.13 10.06 -4.13
CA ALA A 99 -0.68 8.89 -3.78
C ALA A 99 -0.52 8.49 -2.31
N THR A 100 -1.51 7.77 -1.79
CA THR A 100 -1.46 7.04 -0.52
C THR A 100 -1.70 5.57 -0.75
N ILE A 101 -1.29 4.75 0.22
CA ILE A 101 -1.59 3.33 0.28
C ILE A 101 -2.77 3.12 1.24
N THR A 102 -3.77 2.42 0.75
CA THR A 102 -4.84 1.84 1.55
C THR A 102 -4.78 0.32 1.42
N GLY A 103 -5.45 -0.38 2.32
CA GLY A 103 -5.46 -1.82 2.27
C GLY A 103 -6.53 -2.44 3.14
N SER A 104 -6.83 -3.69 2.86
CA SER A 104 -7.75 -4.50 3.64
C SER A 104 -7.17 -5.90 3.80
N VAL A 105 -7.31 -6.46 5.01
CA VAL A 105 -6.80 -7.77 5.40
C VAL A 105 -7.95 -8.74 5.67
N GLN A 106 -7.86 -9.94 5.11
CA GLN A 106 -8.76 -11.03 5.42
C GLN A 106 -8.38 -11.68 6.76
N VAL A 107 -9.34 -11.74 7.68
CA VAL A 107 -9.16 -12.27 9.03
C VAL A 107 -10.10 -13.44 9.25
N THR A 108 -9.54 -14.59 9.62
CA THR A 108 -10.31 -15.81 9.89
C THR A 108 -11.22 -15.62 11.10
N GLY A 109 -12.53 -15.86 10.90
CA GLY A 109 -13.55 -15.69 11.93
C GLY A 109 -14.29 -14.35 11.90
N LEU A 110 -13.87 -13.43 11.02
CA LEU A 110 -14.64 -12.23 10.69
C LEU A 110 -15.38 -12.42 9.35
N ASP A 111 -16.56 -11.81 9.25
CA ASP A 111 -17.40 -11.78 8.06
C ASP A 111 -17.04 -10.64 7.08
N HIS A 112 -16.11 -9.79 7.48
CA HIS A 112 -15.65 -8.64 6.72
C HIS A 112 -14.11 -8.55 6.73
N TRP A 113 -13.57 -7.79 5.78
CA TRP A 113 -12.16 -7.48 5.72
C TRP A 113 -11.84 -6.32 6.66
N VAL A 114 -10.65 -6.34 7.24
CA VAL A 114 -10.20 -5.33 8.18
C VAL A 114 -9.28 -4.34 7.49
N ASP A 115 -9.68 -3.07 7.44
CA ASP A 115 -8.86 -2.03 6.80
C ASP A 115 -7.59 -1.72 7.58
N THR A 116 -6.49 -1.51 6.85
CA THR A 116 -5.25 -0.97 7.39
C THR A 116 -5.40 0.53 7.65
N PRO A 117 -4.58 1.12 8.52
CA PRO A 117 -4.38 2.57 8.50
C PRO A 117 -3.95 3.04 7.10
N ILE A 118 -4.31 4.28 6.75
CA ILE A 118 -3.86 4.94 5.52
C ILE A 118 -2.39 5.34 5.71
N SER A 119 -1.56 5.16 4.68
CA SER A 119 -0.16 5.59 4.72
C SER A 119 -0.01 7.11 4.72
N GLU A 120 1.25 7.56 4.83
CA GLU A 120 1.64 8.90 4.41
C GLU A 120 1.43 9.11 2.88
N ILE A 121 1.54 10.36 2.46
CA ILE A 121 1.49 10.73 1.03
C ILE A 121 2.87 10.51 0.41
N TYR A 122 2.89 9.83 -0.73
CA TYR A 122 4.07 9.64 -1.57
C TYR A 122 3.93 10.46 -2.85
N GLY A 123 4.92 11.30 -3.14
CA GLY A 123 5.04 11.94 -4.45
C GLY A 123 5.60 10.97 -5.50
N PHE A 124 5.41 11.23 -6.78
CA PHE A 124 6.06 10.48 -7.86
C PHE A 124 7.16 11.30 -8.53
N LYS A 125 8.31 10.66 -8.78
CA LYS A 125 9.46 11.28 -9.44
C LYS A 125 10.07 10.35 -10.49
N SER A 126 10.63 10.93 -11.54
CA SER A 126 11.44 10.27 -12.57
C SER A 126 12.83 10.89 -12.62
#